data_AF-A0A1H3NKN4-F1
#
_entry.id   AF-A0A1H3NKN4-F1
#
_cell.length_a   1.000
_cell.length_b   1.000
_cell.length_c   1.000
_cell.angle_alpha   90.00
_cell.angle_beta   90.00
_cell.angle_gamma   90.00
#
_symmetry.space_group_name_H-M   'P 1'
#
loop_
_entity.id
_entity.type
_entity.pdbx_description
1 polymer ?
#
loop_
_entity_poly.entity_id
_entity_poly.type
_entity_poly.pdbx_seq_one_letter_code
_entity_poly.pdbx_strand_id
1 'polypeptide(L)'
;MTTIAQIDRMITNLQGLKASIAQPAADPEAADFDAVFASVVSDAETEVAAPASVALANTSAMSATPLASEVSGIEKYRSLDLVTDSLDRSRVARPNMREFMDATGANSQDASELLYGVIGSNGDYRDWDAIMASDNPIDAARAATAQLYNSNLTYEMVNDASYGTDDYAEVLAASSLAEETTLGKQGNFALHSSEDTTSLMAVSSSGLMLRGAGSSQEQIERTAWLFGFSTEGLGALADKAETAALKDALENFA
;
A
#
# COMPACT_ATOMS: atom_id res chain seq x y z
N MET A 1 1.28 12.57 -37.79
CA MET A 1 1.86 13.91 -37.56
C MET A 1 1.69 14.25 -36.07
N THR A 2 2.46 13.60 -35.19
CA THR A 2 1.90 13.27 -33.86
C THR A 2 2.91 13.08 -32.72
N THR A 3 4.04 13.80 -32.70
CA THR A 3 4.93 13.76 -31.50
C THR A 3 5.76 15.03 -31.36
N ILE A 4 6.32 15.54 -32.46
CA ILE A 4 7.16 16.75 -32.45
C ILE A 4 6.37 17.98 -31.98
N ALA A 5 5.14 18.17 -32.46
CA ALA A 5 4.29 19.31 -32.06
C ALA A 5 3.83 19.26 -30.58
N GLN A 6 3.85 18.09 -29.94
CA GLN A 6 3.54 17.95 -28.51
C GLN A 6 4.77 18.24 -27.64
N ILE A 7 5.95 17.85 -28.11
CA ILE A 7 7.23 18.16 -27.46
C ILE A 7 7.51 19.67 -27.49
N ASP A 8 7.26 20.35 -28.61
CA ASP A 8 7.42 21.81 -28.71
C ASP A 8 6.46 22.57 -27.78
N ARG A 9 5.24 22.03 -27.55
CA ARG A 9 4.30 22.57 -26.56
C ARG A 9 4.79 22.40 -25.12
N MET A 10 5.38 21.26 -24.78
CA MET A 10 5.98 21.05 -23.46
C MET A 10 7.18 21.98 -23.22
N ILE A 11 8.05 22.14 -24.20
CA ILE A 11 9.22 23.03 -24.10
C ILE A 11 8.78 24.49 -23.92
N THR A 12 7.77 24.92 -24.67
CA THR A 12 7.21 26.28 -24.56
C THR A 12 6.58 26.52 -23.18
N ASN A 13 5.84 25.54 -22.65
CA ASN A 13 5.24 25.62 -21.32
C ASN A 13 6.31 25.67 -20.20
N LEU A 14 7.39 24.90 -20.33
CA LEU A 14 8.50 24.89 -19.38
C LEU A 14 9.30 26.20 -19.41
N GLN A 15 9.47 26.81 -20.58
CA GLN A 15 10.09 28.13 -20.70
C GLN A 15 9.22 29.25 -20.12
N GLY A 16 7.90 29.15 -20.26
CA GLY A 16 6.94 30.04 -19.60
C GLY A 16 6.99 29.95 -18.06
N LEU A 17 7.12 28.73 -17.52
CA LEU A 17 7.28 28.50 -16.08
C LEU A 17 8.60 29.09 -15.56
N LYS A 18 9.69 28.94 -16.31
CA LYS A 18 11.00 29.52 -15.96
C LYS A 18 10.96 31.06 -15.94
N ALA A 19 10.22 31.68 -16.85
CA ALA A 19 10.02 33.14 -16.85
C ALA A 19 9.17 33.63 -15.66
N SER A 20 8.16 32.83 -15.25
CA SER A 20 7.34 33.11 -14.06
C SER A 20 8.12 33.00 -12.75
N ILE A 21 9.16 32.16 -12.69
CA ILE A 21 10.02 31.99 -11.50
C ILE A 21 11.11 33.08 -11.45
N ALA A 22 11.52 33.62 -12.61
CA ALA A 22 12.55 34.64 -12.70
C ALA A 22 12.05 36.08 -12.45
N GLN A 23 10.78 36.26 -12.11
CA GLN A 23 10.21 37.58 -11.85
C GLN A 23 10.27 37.88 -10.35
N PRO A 24 11.12 38.81 -9.88
CA PRO A 24 11.21 39.13 -8.46
C PRO A 24 9.89 39.80 -8.03
N ALA A 25 9.13 39.12 -7.19
CA ALA A 25 8.06 39.74 -6.43
C ALA A 25 8.72 40.73 -5.46
N ALA A 26 8.34 42.00 -5.58
CA ALA A 26 8.75 43.04 -4.66
C ALA A 26 8.03 42.83 -3.32
N ASP A 27 8.59 41.97 -2.45
CA ASP A 27 8.14 41.78 -1.08
C ASP A 27 9.36 41.59 -0.14
N PRO A 28 9.44 42.30 1.00
CA PRO A 28 10.64 42.34 1.84
C PRO A 28 10.88 41.08 2.70
N GLU A 29 10.02 40.06 2.65
CA GLU A 29 10.21 38.79 3.37
C GLU A 29 11.08 37.75 2.62
N ALA A 30 11.35 37.94 1.32
CA ALA A 30 12.24 37.05 0.56
C ALA A 30 13.73 37.21 0.93
N ALA A 31 14.09 38.28 1.63
CA ALA A 31 15.46 38.56 2.04
C ALA A 31 15.95 37.68 3.22
N ASP A 32 15.03 37.03 3.94
CA ASP A 32 15.37 36.22 5.12
C ASP A 32 15.71 34.77 4.76
N PHE A 33 15.21 34.26 3.63
CA PHE A 33 15.49 32.89 3.18
C PHE A 33 16.88 32.72 2.54
N ASP A 34 17.34 33.71 1.77
CA ASP A 34 18.68 33.68 1.17
C ASP A 34 19.80 33.79 2.21
N ALA A 35 19.56 34.52 3.31
CA ALA A 35 20.51 34.63 4.42
C ALA A 35 20.65 33.32 5.22
N VAL A 36 19.54 32.59 5.41
CA VAL A 36 19.52 31.28 6.07
C VAL A 36 20.12 30.19 5.18
N PHE A 37 19.89 30.24 3.87
CA PHE A 37 20.50 29.29 2.94
C PHE A 37 22.02 29.49 2.83
N ALA A 38 22.50 30.73 2.82
CA ALA A 38 23.93 31.03 2.79
C ALA A 38 24.68 30.61 4.06
N SER A 39 24.05 30.64 5.24
CA SER A 39 24.69 30.21 6.49
C SER A 39 24.84 28.68 6.56
N VAL A 40 23.85 27.93 6.08
CA VAL A 40 23.88 26.46 6.04
C VAL A 40 24.91 25.94 5.02
N VAL A 41 25.08 26.65 3.89
CA VAL A 41 26.09 26.29 2.88
C VAL A 41 27.51 26.63 3.36
N SER A 42 27.69 27.71 4.13
CA SER A 42 29.01 28.09 4.66
C SER A 42 29.51 27.18 5.80
N ASP A 43 28.62 26.54 6.56
CA ASP A 43 28.99 25.56 7.59
C ASP A 43 29.39 24.19 7.00
N ALA A 44 28.99 23.90 5.76
CA ALA A 44 29.30 22.64 5.09
C ALA A 44 30.70 22.59 4.44
N GLU A 45 31.43 23.69 4.36
CA GLU A 45 32.75 23.76 3.70
C GLU A 45 33.95 23.74 4.67
N THR A 46 33.72 23.58 5.98
CA THR A 46 34.80 23.67 6.98
C THR A 46 34.95 22.43 7.86
N GLU A 47 35.05 21.22 7.29
CA GLU A 47 35.72 20.11 7.98
C GLU A 47 36.22 19.03 6.99
N VAL A 48 37.46 19.19 6.54
CA VAL A 48 38.26 18.10 5.94
C VAL A 48 39.43 17.80 6.86
N ALA A 49 39.36 16.68 7.60
CA ALA A 49 40.51 16.04 8.21
C ALA A 49 40.31 14.51 8.25
N ALA A 50 41.06 13.78 7.42
CA ALA A 50 41.34 12.34 7.60
C ALA A 50 42.37 12.15 8.73
N PRO A 51 42.59 10.96 9.39
CA PRO A 51 42.49 9.57 8.89
C PRO A 51 41.80 8.59 9.90
N ALA A 52 41.51 7.30 9.66
CA ALA A 52 42.46 6.17 9.51
C ALA A 52 41.71 4.85 9.21
N SER A 53 42.39 3.92 8.55
CA SER A 53 41.97 2.56 8.23
C SER A 53 41.94 1.61 9.44
N VAL A 54 40.84 0.90 9.67
CA VAL A 54 40.79 -0.30 10.54
C VAL A 54 39.87 -1.36 9.92
N ALA A 55 40.32 -2.61 10.00
CA ALA A 55 39.96 -3.78 9.21
C ALA A 55 38.58 -4.42 9.48
N LEU A 56 38.14 -5.24 8.53
CA LEU A 56 37.13 -6.30 8.74
C LEU A 56 37.52 -7.20 9.92
N ALA A 57 36.62 -7.38 10.86
CA ALA A 57 36.61 -8.52 11.77
C ALA A 57 35.25 -9.21 11.70
N ASN A 58 35.29 -10.46 11.22
CA ASN A 58 34.24 -11.46 11.36
C ASN A 58 34.33 -12.06 12.76
N THR A 59 33.17 -12.26 13.42
CA THR A 59 32.84 -13.15 14.58
C THR A 59 31.96 -12.37 15.55
N SER A 60 30.91 -12.86 16.19
CA SER A 60 30.12 -14.09 16.16
C SER A 60 28.96 -13.83 17.13
N ALA A 61 27.80 -14.41 16.85
CA ALA A 61 26.72 -14.76 17.78
C ALA A 61 26.70 -14.09 19.17
N MET A 62 25.68 -13.26 19.41
CA MET A 62 24.98 -13.29 20.69
C MET A 62 23.56 -13.79 20.44
N SER A 63 23.38 -15.06 20.82
CA SER A 63 22.09 -15.66 21.09
C SER A 63 21.34 -14.82 22.13
N ALA A 64 20.14 -14.38 21.78
CA ALA A 64 19.08 -14.20 22.76
C ALA A 64 18.25 -15.48 22.75
N THR A 65 18.39 -16.28 23.80
CA THR A 65 17.56 -17.46 24.09
C THR A 65 16.08 -17.04 24.13
N PRO A 66 15.16 -17.87 23.58
CA PRO A 66 13.77 -17.48 23.42
C PRO A 66 13.06 -17.51 24.77
N LEU A 67 12.46 -16.38 25.15
CA LEU A 67 11.33 -16.39 26.08
C LEU A 67 10.10 -16.83 25.27
N ALA A 68 9.52 -17.94 25.68
CA ALA A 68 8.42 -18.59 24.99
C ALA A 68 7.16 -17.71 24.91
N SER A 69 6.60 -17.67 23.69
CA SER A 69 5.19 -17.37 23.36
C SER A 69 4.69 -15.94 23.59
N GLU A 70 5.31 -14.98 22.92
CA GLU A 70 4.61 -13.75 22.51
C GLU A 70 4.22 -13.88 21.04
N VAL A 71 2.96 -13.57 20.73
CA VAL A 71 2.40 -13.61 19.38
C VAL A 71 3.20 -12.67 18.48
N SER A 72 4.12 -13.20 17.67
CA SER A 72 5.05 -12.41 16.84
C SER A 72 4.40 -11.94 15.54
N GLY A 73 4.68 -10.70 15.13
CA GLY A 73 4.23 -10.12 13.87
C GLY A 73 2.79 -9.59 13.87
N ILE A 74 2.13 -9.64 12.71
CA ILE A 74 0.77 -9.13 12.48
C ILE A 74 -0.29 -9.69 13.44
N GLU A 75 -0.09 -10.90 13.97
CA GLU A 75 -1.03 -11.59 14.85
C GLU A 75 -1.32 -10.83 16.15
N LYS A 76 -0.35 -10.06 16.69
CA LYS A 76 -0.56 -9.15 17.83
C LYS A 76 -1.70 -8.17 17.53
N TYR A 77 -1.65 -7.60 16.33
CA TYR A 77 -2.56 -6.54 15.89
C TYR A 77 -3.92 -7.05 15.44
N ARG A 78 -4.02 -8.31 14.98
CA ARG A 78 -5.32 -8.92 14.64
C ARG A 78 -6.29 -8.96 15.81
N SER A 79 -5.78 -9.00 17.03
CA SER A 79 -6.56 -9.05 18.27
C SER A 79 -7.06 -7.68 18.76
N LEU A 80 -6.52 -6.59 18.20
CA LEU A 80 -6.93 -5.22 18.53
C LEU A 80 -8.08 -4.78 17.62
N ASP A 81 -8.91 -3.85 18.08
CA ASP A 81 -9.87 -3.17 17.20
C ASP A 81 -9.15 -1.99 16.51
N LEU A 82 -8.86 -2.14 15.22
CA LEU A 82 -8.13 -1.17 14.41
C LEU A 82 -9.00 -0.61 13.27
N VAL A 83 -10.31 -0.76 13.38
CA VAL A 83 -11.30 -0.13 12.51
C VAL A 83 -12.21 0.78 13.33
N THR A 84 -12.74 1.81 12.68
CA THR A 84 -13.68 2.78 13.24
C THR A 84 -15.00 2.72 12.48
N ASP A 85 -16.08 3.24 13.04
CA ASP A 85 -17.38 3.39 12.38
C ASP A 85 -17.52 4.71 11.60
N SER A 86 -16.48 5.55 11.60
CA SER A 86 -16.49 6.88 10.99
C SER A 86 -15.44 7.04 9.90
N LEU A 87 -15.92 7.15 8.65
CA LEU A 87 -15.09 7.43 7.47
C LEU A 87 -14.36 8.77 7.59
N ASP A 88 -15.03 9.81 8.09
CA ASP A 88 -14.45 11.14 8.24
C ASP A 88 -13.33 11.14 9.28
N ARG A 89 -13.52 10.44 10.41
CA ARG A 89 -12.47 10.30 11.44
C ARG A 89 -11.23 9.62 10.86
N SER A 90 -11.41 8.50 10.17
CA SER A 90 -10.29 7.80 9.51
C SER A 90 -9.57 8.70 8.51
N ARG A 91 -10.31 9.41 7.65
CA ARG A 91 -9.73 10.30 6.63
C ARG A 91 -8.91 11.45 7.23
N VAL A 92 -9.38 12.04 8.32
CA VAL A 92 -8.69 13.15 9.01
C VAL A 92 -7.43 12.64 9.74
N ALA A 93 -7.51 11.46 10.36
CA ALA A 93 -6.40 10.87 11.11
C ALA A 93 -5.33 10.22 10.22
N ARG A 94 -5.65 9.89 8.96
CA ARG A 94 -4.72 9.21 8.06
C ARG A 94 -3.46 10.06 7.83
N PRO A 95 -2.26 9.51 8.13
CA PRO A 95 -1.02 10.24 7.89
C PRO A 95 -0.81 10.46 6.40
N ASN A 96 -0.08 11.52 6.05
CA ASN A 96 0.43 11.65 4.69
C ASN A 96 1.63 10.71 4.45
N MET A 97 2.04 10.59 3.18
CA MET A 97 3.14 9.71 2.77
C MET A 97 4.41 9.92 3.58
N ARG A 98 4.80 11.19 3.81
CA ARG A 98 6.02 11.53 4.53
C ARG A 98 5.93 11.10 5.99
N GLU A 99 4.83 11.44 6.66
CA GLU A 99 4.60 11.05 8.06
C GLU A 99 4.63 9.54 8.25
N PHE A 100 3.98 8.78 7.36
CA PHE A 100 3.97 7.32 7.44
C PHE A 100 5.36 6.74 7.22
N MET A 101 6.11 7.22 6.21
CA MET A 101 7.47 6.77 5.95
C MET A 101 8.44 7.12 7.09
N ASP A 102 8.35 8.34 7.63
CA ASP A 102 9.18 8.79 8.75
C ASP A 102 8.94 7.93 10.00
N ALA A 103 7.68 7.55 10.26
CA ALA A 103 7.31 6.73 11.42
C ALA A 103 7.68 5.24 11.27
N THR A 104 7.74 4.73 10.05
CA THR A 104 7.84 3.27 9.80
C THR A 104 9.15 2.83 9.17
N GLY A 105 9.89 3.75 8.53
CA GLY A 105 11.02 3.42 7.67
C GLY A 105 10.61 2.73 6.35
N ALA A 106 9.31 2.68 6.02
CA ALA A 106 8.83 2.10 4.77
C ALA A 106 9.36 2.89 3.55
N ASN A 107 9.61 2.19 2.45
CA ASN A 107 9.86 2.83 1.16
C ASN A 107 8.54 3.43 0.61
N SER A 108 8.66 4.29 -0.41
CA SER A 108 7.49 4.98 -0.99
C SER A 108 6.47 4.04 -1.63
N GLN A 109 6.90 2.90 -2.18
CA GLN A 109 5.99 1.91 -2.77
C GLN A 109 5.14 1.26 -1.68
N ASP A 110 5.76 0.76 -0.61
CA ASP A 110 5.08 0.10 0.51
C ASP A 110 4.15 1.08 1.24
N ALA A 111 4.62 2.30 1.47
CA ALA A 111 3.79 3.35 2.08
C ALA A 111 2.59 3.71 1.18
N SER A 112 2.76 3.82 -0.14
CA SER A 112 1.66 4.07 -1.06
C SER A 112 0.64 2.94 -1.09
N GLU A 113 1.10 1.69 -1.11
CA GLU A 113 0.21 0.53 -1.09
C GLU A 113 -0.57 0.47 0.23
N LEU A 114 0.11 0.61 1.37
CA LEU A 114 -0.52 0.53 2.68
C LEU A 114 -1.47 1.70 2.96
N LEU A 115 -1.15 2.92 2.52
CA LEU A 115 -2.04 4.08 2.72
C LEU A 115 -3.23 4.06 1.76
N TYR A 116 -3.01 3.74 0.49
CA TYR A 116 -3.99 4.00 -0.58
C TYR A 116 -4.28 2.78 -1.45
N GLY A 117 -3.24 2.03 -1.84
CA GLY A 117 -3.37 0.94 -2.81
C GLY A 117 -4.29 -0.19 -2.36
N VAL A 118 -4.18 -0.60 -1.10
CA VAL A 118 -5.04 -1.67 -0.54
C VAL A 118 -6.48 -1.25 -0.36
N ILE A 119 -6.77 0.06 -0.31
CA ILE A 119 -8.14 0.59 -0.16
C ILE A 119 -8.82 0.76 -1.51
N GLY A 120 -8.12 1.31 -2.52
CA GLY A 120 -8.70 1.61 -3.82
C GLY A 120 -9.92 2.53 -3.70
N SER A 121 -11.03 2.14 -4.35
CA SER A 121 -12.30 2.89 -4.32
C SER A 121 -13.14 2.66 -3.06
N ASN A 122 -12.66 1.88 -2.09
CA ASN A 122 -13.42 1.56 -0.88
C ASN A 122 -13.36 2.67 0.17
N GLY A 123 -14.32 2.68 1.10
CA GLY A 123 -14.27 3.49 2.31
C GLY A 123 -13.14 3.04 3.23
N ASP A 124 -12.24 3.94 3.57
CA ASP A 124 -11.17 3.67 4.53
C ASP A 124 -11.69 3.87 5.96
N TYR A 125 -12.00 2.78 6.66
CA TYR A 125 -12.45 2.81 8.05
C TYR A 125 -11.35 2.39 9.04
N ARG A 126 -10.07 2.42 8.64
CA ARG A 126 -8.98 2.06 9.55
C ARG A 126 -8.77 3.15 10.60
N ASP A 127 -8.62 2.79 11.88
CA ASP A 127 -8.32 3.75 12.94
C ASP A 127 -6.85 4.16 12.87
N TRP A 128 -6.58 5.17 12.04
CA TRP A 128 -5.22 5.66 11.80
C TRP A 128 -4.54 6.25 13.03
N ASP A 129 -5.30 6.80 13.99
CA ASP A 129 -4.74 7.25 15.27
C ASP A 129 -4.17 6.05 16.04
N ALA A 130 -4.94 4.96 16.14
CA ALA A 130 -4.51 3.74 16.82
C ALA A 130 -3.35 3.04 16.08
N ILE A 131 -3.40 2.99 14.74
CA ILE A 131 -2.34 2.40 13.91
C ILE A 131 -1.02 3.15 14.09
N MET A 132 -1.04 4.48 13.99
CA MET A 132 0.17 5.30 14.07
C MET A 132 0.73 5.42 15.48
N ALA A 133 -0.11 5.23 16.52
CA ALA A 133 0.34 5.15 17.91
C ALA A 133 0.93 3.77 18.29
N SER A 134 0.85 2.78 17.40
CA SER A 134 1.29 1.42 17.70
C SER A 134 2.81 1.24 17.58
N ASP A 135 3.36 0.21 18.24
CA ASP A 135 4.79 -0.11 18.16
C ASP A 135 5.27 -0.54 16.76
N ASN A 136 4.34 -0.89 15.85
CA ASN A 136 4.63 -1.29 14.47
C ASN A 136 3.45 -0.90 13.58
N PRO A 137 3.42 0.34 13.07
CA PRO A 137 2.31 0.83 12.25
C PRO A 137 2.12 0.06 10.93
N ILE A 138 3.16 -0.59 10.40
CA ILE A 138 3.03 -1.44 9.20
C ILE A 138 2.15 -2.65 9.51
N ASP A 139 2.49 -3.43 10.53
CA ASP A 139 1.71 -4.61 10.88
C ASP A 139 0.31 -4.25 11.40
N ALA A 140 0.18 -3.14 12.12
CA ALA A 140 -1.13 -2.61 12.51
C ALA A 140 -1.99 -2.21 11.29
N ALA A 141 -1.43 -1.51 10.30
CA ALA A 141 -2.15 -1.14 9.08
C ALA A 141 -2.58 -2.36 8.26
N ARG A 142 -1.74 -3.40 8.20
CA ARG A 142 -2.07 -4.67 7.53
C ARG A 142 -3.20 -5.40 8.26
N ALA A 143 -3.14 -5.47 9.59
CA ALA A 143 -4.20 -6.07 10.41
C ALA A 143 -5.52 -5.31 10.28
N ALA A 144 -5.48 -3.97 10.30
CA ALA A 144 -6.64 -3.11 10.10
C ALA A 144 -7.27 -3.29 8.72
N THR A 145 -6.44 -3.43 7.67
CA THR A 145 -6.91 -3.76 6.31
C THR A 145 -7.63 -5.11 6.29
N ALA A 146 -7.06 -6.13 6.94
CA ALA A 146 -7.70 -7.44 7.03
C ALA A 146 -9.03 -7.38 7.80
N GLN A 147 -9.10 -6.61 8.89
CA GLN A 147 -10.32 -6.40 9.66
C GLN A 147 -11.40 -5.69 8.83
N LEU A 148 -11.03 -4.61 8.13
CA LEU A 148 -11.94 -3.87 7.24
C LEU A 148 -12.63 -4.81 6.24
N TYR A 149 -11.83 -5.57 5.49
CA TYR A 149 -12.34 -6.46 4.45
C TYR A 149 -13.01 -7.74 4.96
N ASN A 150 -12.97 -7.99 6.28
CA ASN A 150 -13.72 -9.06 6.92
C ASN A 150 -14.80 -8.52 7.89
N SER A 151 -15.09 -7.23 7.86
CA SER A 151 -16.11 -6.58 8.69
C SER A 151 -17.48 -6.53 8.01
N ASN A 152 -18.48 -6.07 8.75
CA ASN A 152 -19.83 -5.74 8.25
C ASN A 152 -19.99 -4.23 7.95
N LEU A 153 -18.89 -3.48 7.87
CA LEU A 153 -18.93 -2.06 7.53
C LEU A 153 -19.32 -1.87 6.07
N THR A 154 -20.02 -0.78 5.77
CA THR A 154 -20.37 -0.38 4.40
C THR A 154 -19.18 0.35 3.76
N TYR A 155 -18.11 -0.39 3.46
CA TYR A 155 -16.91 0.14 2.83
C TYR A 155 -16.91 -0.01 1.31
N GLU A 156 -17.72 -0.89 0.77
CA GLU A 156 -17.66 -1.31 -0.63
C GLU A 156 -17.83 -0.10 -1.53
N MET A 157 -16.83 0.18 -2.36
CA MET A 157 -16.90 1.16 -3.45
C MET A 157 -17.43 2.57 -3.07
N VAL A 158 -17.27 3.00 -1.81
CA VAL A 158 -17.79 4.29 -1.30
C VAL A 158 -17.23 5.51 -2.07
N ASN A 159 -16.03 5.40 -2.63
CA ASN A 159 -15.40 6.44 -3.43
C ASN A 159 -15.56 6.23 -4.95
N ASP A 160 -16.32 5.22 -5.37
CA ASP A 160 -16.66 5.02 -6.77
C ASP A 160 -17.64 6.10 -7.26
N ALA A 161 -17.56 6.47 -8.53
CA ALA A 161 -18.42 7.50 -9.11
C ALA A 161 -19.91 7.11 -9.13
N SER A 162 -20.22 5.82 -9.13
CA SER A 162 -21.59 5.30 -9.05
C SER A 162 -22.15 5.31 -7.63
N TYR A 163 -21.34 5.53 -6.58
CA TYR A 163 -21.82 5.43 -5.21
C TYR A 163 -22.97 6.42 -4.93
N GLY A 164 -24.11 5.89 -4.48
CA GLY A 164 -25.32 6.67 -4.22
C GLY A 164 -26.16 7.01 -5.47
N THR A 165 -25.82 6.49 -6.64
CA THR A 165 -26.64 6.55 -7.85
C THR A 165 -27.47 5.28 -8.03
N ASP A 166 -28.43 5.30 -8.95
CA ASP A 166 -29.26 4.12 -9.27
C ASP A 166 -28.44 2.96 -9.86
N ASP A 167 -27.31 3.26 -10.49
CA ASP A 167 -26.42 2.27 -11.13
C ASP A 167 -25.52 1.53 -10.12
N TYR A 168 -25.40 2.04 -8.88
CA TYR A 168 -24.47 1.52 -7.87
C TYR A 168 -24.61 0.01 -7.64
N ALA A 169 -25.85 -0.48 -7.54
CA ALA A 169 -26.12 -1.88 -7.25
C ALA A 169 -25.61 -2.81 -8.37
N GLU A 170 -25.73 -2.36 -9.63
CA GLU A 170 -25.22 -3.10 -10.79
C GLU A 170 -23.70 -3.09 -10.83
N VAL A 171 -23.08 -1.94 -10.58
CA VAL A 171 -21.61 -1.80 -10.52
C VAL A 171 -21.00 -2.63 -9.39
N LEU A 172 -21.63 -2.63 -8.21
CA LEU A 172 -21.20 -3.45 -7.08
C LEU A 172 -21.32 -4.94 -7.38
N ALA A 173 -22.43 -5.37 -7.99
CA ALA A 173 -22.63 -6.75 -8.40
C ALA A 173 -21.58 -7.20 -9.43
N ALA A 174 -21.28 -6.37 -10.43
CA ALA A 174 -20.26 -6.64 -11.43
C ALA A 174 -18.83 -6.68 -10.84
N SER A 175 -18.59 -5.95 -9.75
CA SER A 175 -17.30 -5.93 -9.04
C SER A 175 -17.18 -7.02 -7.97
N SER A 176 -18.21 -7.84 -7.79
CA SER A 176 -18.27 -8.91 -6.80
C SER A 176 -18.21 -10.28 -7.47
N LEU A 177 -17.78 -11.27 -6.70
CA LEU A 177 -17.80 -12.66 -7.16
C LEU A 177 -19.23 -13.10 -7.48
N ALA A 178 -19.40 -13.74 -8.64
CA ALA A 178 -20.60 -14.46 -9.02
C ALA A 178 -20.32 -15.97 -9.08
N GLU A 179 -21.33 -16.81 -8.85
CA GLU A 179 -21.16 -18.27 -8.79
C GLU A 179 -20.64 -18.81 -10.13
N GLU A 180 -21.17 -18.28 -11.23
CA GLU A 180 -20.80 -18.67 -12.60
C GLU A 180 -19.35 -18.32 -12.98
N THR A 181 -18.74 -17.33 -12.33
CA THR A 181 -17.36 -16.91 -12.59
C THR A 181 -16.37 -17.30 -11.49
N THR A 182 -16.82 -17.99 -10.43
CA THR A 182 -15.97 -18.39 -9.31
C THR A 182 -15.63 -19.88 -9.38
N LEU A 183 -14.38 -20.19 -9.74
CA LEU A 183 -13.91 -21.58 -9.83
C LEU A 183 -13.63 -22.18 -8.44
N GLY A 184 -13.19 -21.35 -7.50
CA GLY A 184 -12.94 -21.74 -6.12
C GLY A 184 -12.54 -20.56 -5.25
N LYS A 185 -12.77 -20.69 -3.94
CA LYS A 185 -12.42 -19.69 -2.93
C LYS A 185 -11.70 -20.37 -1.77
N GLN A 186 -10.69 -19.69 -1.23
CA GLN A 186 -9.98 -20.07 -0.01
C GLN A 186 -9.65 -18.80 0.76
N GLY A 187 -10.23 -18.64 1.95
CA GLY A 187 -10.10 -17.41 2.74
C GLY A 187 -10.48 -16.17 1.94
N ASN A 188 -9.58 -15.17 1.92
CA ASN A 188 -9.72 -13.93 1.17
C ASN A 188 -9.15 -14.00 -0.25
N PHE A 189 -9.09 -15.19 -0.85
CA PHE A 189 -8.68 -15.38 -2.23
C PHE A 189 -9.70 -16.20 -3.01
N ALA A 190 -9.90 -15.85 -4.29
CA ALA A 190 -10.76 -16.60 -5.19
C ALA A 190 -10.17 -16.69 -6.60
N LEU A 191 -10.32 -17.85 -7.23
CA LEU A 191 -10.10 -18.01 -8.66
C LEU A 191 -11.33 -17.50 -9.41
N HIS A 192 -11.14 -16.42 -10.15
CA HIS A 192 -12.15 -15.76 -10.95
C HIS A 192 -11.88 -15.98 -12.43
N SER A 193 -12.91 -16.43 -13.15
CA SER A 193 -12.90 -16.65 -14.60
C SER A 193 -13.57 -15.46 -15.30
N SER A 194 -12.82 -14.80 -16.18
CA SER A 194 -13.31 -13.72 -17.04
C SER A 194 -13.03 -14.06 -18.49
N GLU A 195 -14.09 -14.25 -19.28
CA GLU A 195 -14.15 -14.55 -20.73
C GLU A 195 -13.18 -15.65 -21.22
N ASP A 196 -11.87 -15.38 -21.22
CA ASP A 196 -10.80 -16.25 -21.73
C ASP A 196 -9.65 -16.46 -20.73
N THR A 197 -9.75 -15.94 -19.50
CA THR A 197 -8.66 -16.01 -18.52
C THR A 197 -9.15 -16.28 -17.10
N THR A 198 -8.43 -17.16 -16.41
CA THR A 198 -8.53 -17.34 -14.96
C THR A 198 -7.48 -16.51 -14.24
N SER A 199 -7.92 -15.77 -13.23
CA SER A 199 -7.05 -14.96 -12.38
C SER A 199 -7.32 -15.23 -10.89
N LEU A 200 -6.27 -15.19 -10.07
CA LEU A 200 -6.43 -15.20 -8.62
C LEU A 200 -6.71 -13.77 -8.15
N MET A 201 -7.81 -13.59 -7.43
CA MET A 201 -8.25 -12.30 -6.89
C MET A 201 -8.13 -12.31 -5.37
N ALA A 202 -7.64 -11.22 -4.80
CA ALA A 202 -7.88 -10.88 -3.39
C ALA A 202 -9.35 -10.42 -3.26
N VAL A 203 -10.07 -10.96 -2.30
CA VAL A 203 -11.52 -10.74 -2.14
C VAL A 203 -11.89 -10.48 -0.68
N SER A 204 -12.91 -9.66 -0.47
CA SER A 204 -13.46 -9.44 0.86
C SER A 204 -14.32 -10.61 1.36
N SER A 205 -14.78 -10.52 2.61
CA SER A 205 -15.76 -11.45 3.19
C SER A 205 -17.11 -11.43 2.45
N SER A 206 -17.54 -10.26 1.97
CA SER A 206 -18.78 -10.10 1.19
C SER A 206 -18.67 -10.64 -0.24
N GLY A 207 -17.45 -10.87 -0.72
CA GLY A 207 -17.20 -11.33 -2.09
C GLY A 207 -16.83 -10.21 -3.06
N LEU A 208 -16.68 -8.97 -2.59
CA LEU A 208 -16.13 -7.88 -3.41
C LEU A 208 -14.71 -8.26 -3.88
N MET A 209 -14.46 -8.13 -5.17
CA MET A 209 -13.12 -8.31 -5.73
C MET A 209 -12.29 -7.04 -5.48
N LEU A 210 -11.16 -7.19 -4.79
CA LEU A 210 -10.33 -6.06 -4.35
C LEU A 210 -9.22 -5.75 -5.35
N ARG A 211 -8.45 -6.78 -5.74
CA ARG A 211 -7.44 -6.70 -6.80
C ARG A 211 -6.97 -8.08 -7.25
N GLY A 212 -6.28 -8.14 -8.38
CA GLY A 212 -5.52 -9.32 -8.77
C GLY A 212 -4.40 -9.62 -7.76
N ALA A 213 -4.32 -10.88 -7.32
CA ALA A 213 -3.32 -11.36 -6.38
C ALA A 213 -1.98 -11.69 -7.06
N GLY A 214 -1.96 -11.79 -8.39
CA GLY A 214 -0.79 -12.17 -9.18
C GLY A 214 -0.84 -13.61 -9.67
N SER A 215 0.20 -14.02 -10.39
CA SER A 215 0.34 -15.35 -10.99
C SER A 215 1.62 -16.10 -10.58
N SER A 216 2.47 -15.49 -9.75
CA SER A 216 3.61 -16.15 -9.11
C SER A 216 3.45 -16.17 -7.58
N GLN A 217 4.18 -17.08 -6.90
CA GLN A 217 4.15 -17.19 -5.45
C GLN A 217 4.49 -15.85 -4.78
N GLU A 218 5.54 -15.17 -5.24
CA GLU A 218 6.00 -13.90 -4.65
C GLU A 218 4.95 -12.79 -4.79
N GLN A 219 4.23 -12.76 -5.91
CA GLN A 219 3.16 -11.79 -6.12
C GLN A 219 1.97 -12.07 -5.19
N ILE A 220 1.62 -13.35 -5.02
CA ILE A 220 0.54 -13.79 -4.14
C ILE A 220 0.90 -13.47 -2.69
N GLU A 221 2.12 -13.82 -2.24
CA GLU A 221 2.64 -13.49 -0.91
C GLU A 221 2.69 -11.99 -0.69
N ARG A 222 3.11 -11.21 -1.69
CA ARG A 222 3.12 -9.75 -1.59
C ARG A 222 1.72 -9.18 -1.43
N THR A 223 0.75 -9.69 -2.18
CA THR A 223 -0.65 -9.28 -2.04
C THR A 223 -1.20 -9.68 -0.67
N ALA A 224 -0.98 -10.92 -0.24
CA ALA A 224 -1.37 -11.39 1.09
C ALA A 224 -0.74 -10.54 2.20
N TRP A 225 0.53 -10.20 2.05
CA TRP A 225 1.24 -9.32 2.97
C TRP A 225 0.55 -7.97 3.05
N LEU A 226 0.36 -7.28 1.92
CA LEU A 226 -0.27 -5.95 1.89
C LEU A 226 -1.65 -5.91 2.54
N PHE A 227 -2.49 -6.91 2.27
CA PHE A 227 -3.87 -6.96 2.81
C PHE A 227 -3.94 -7.55 4.22
N GLY A 228 -2.86 -8.11 4.75
CA GLY A 228 -2.89 -8.87 6.00
C GLY A 228 -3.72 -10.16 5.89
N PHE A 229 -3.83 -10.74 4.69
CA PHE A 229 -4.54 -11.99 4.46
C PHE A 229 -3.64 -13.21 4.70
N SER A 230 -4.26 -14.34 5.06
CA SER A 230 -3.56 -15.62 5.17
C SER A 230 -3.47 -16.30 3.80
N THR A 231 -2.32 -16.90 3.50
CA THR A 231 -2.12 -17.80 2.35
C THR A 231 -2.34 -19.27 2.70
N GLU A 232 -2.72 -19.57 3.94
CA GLU A 232 -2.91 -20.93 4.42
C GLU A 232 -4.00 -21.68 3.62
N GLY A 233 -3.63 -22.86 3.12
CA GLY A 233 -4.51 -23.73 2.34
C GLY A 233 -4.77 -23.27 0.91
N LEU A 234 -4.09 -22.23 0.41
CA LEU A 234 -4.26 -21.78 -0.99
C LEU A 234 -3.93 -22.87 -2.01
N GLY A 235 -3.07 -23.83 -1.66
CA GLY A 235 -2.78 -24.99 -2.51
C GLY A 235 -4.01 -25.81 -2.90
N ALA A 236 -5.10 -25.77 -2.11
CA ALA A 236 -6.36 -26.44 -2.45
C ALA A 236 -7.02 -25.89 -3.73
N LEU A 237 -6.59 -24.71 -4.21
CA LEU A 237 -7.08 -24.11 -5.45
C LEU A 237 -6.26 -24.52 -6.69
N ALA A 238 -5.10 -25.16 -6.53
CA ALA A 238 -4.17 -25.45 -7.62
C ALA A 238 -4.80 -26.24 -8.77
N ASP A 239 -5.59 -27.27 -8.48
CA ASP A 239 -6.25 -28.10 -9.50
C ASP A 239 -7.34 -27.38 -10.31
N LYS A 240 -7.75 -26.20 -9.85
CA LYS A 240 -8.75 -25.35 -10.51
C LYS A 240 -8.10 -24.23 -11.32
N ALA A 241 -6.79 -24.02 -11.20
CA ALA A 241 -6.07 -23.02 -11.97
C ALA A 241 -5.85 -23.52 -13.40
N GLU A 242 -6.26 -22.70 -14.37
CA GLU A 242 -6.17 -23.07 -15.79
C GLU A 242 -4.78 -22.86 -16.39
N THR A 243 -3.96 -21.98 -15.80
CA THR A 243 -2.59 -21.73 -16.27
C THR A 243 -1.59 -22.51 -15.44
N ALA A 244 -0.57 -23.08 -16.10
CA ALA A 244 0.49 -23.81 -15.42
C ALA A 244 1.23 -22.93 -14.39
N ALA A 245 1.52 -21.67 -14.74
CA ALA A 245 2.20 -20.74 -13.84
C ALA A 245 1.41 -20.50 -12.53
N LEU A 246 0.11 -20.26 -12.63
CA LEU A 246 -0.73 -20.06 -11.44
C LEU A 246 -0.92 -21.35 -10.65
N LYS A 247 -1.05 -22.49 -11.33
CA LYS A 247 -1.10 -23.80 -10.68
C LYS A 247 0.18 -24.04 -9.86
N ASP A 248 1.36 -23.92 -10.49
CA ASP A 248 2.66 -24.10 -9.83
C ASP A 248 2.82 -23.14 -8.64
N ALA A 249 2.38 -21.88 -8.79
CA ALA A 249 2.40 -20.90 -7.71
C ALA A 249 1.52 -21.30 -6.51
N LEU A 250 0.32 -21.84 -6.78
CA LEU A 250 -0.61 -22.27 -5.74
C LEU A 250 -0.12 -23.53 -5.01
N GLU A 251 0.48 -24.48 -5.71
CA GLU A 251 1.03 -25.72 -5.12
C GLU A 251 2.11 -25.44 -4.06
N ASN A 252 2.81 -24.30 -4.13
CA ASN A 252 3.78 -23.89 -3.11
C ASN A 252 3.14 -23.50 -1.76
N PHE A 253 1.80 -23.41 -1.68
CA PHE A 253 1.05 -23.15 -0.46
C PHE A 253 0.29 -24.39 0.08
N ALA A 254 0.66 -25.59 -0.38
CA ALA A 254 0.08 -26.88 0.05
C ALA A 254 0.74 -27.47 1.31
#